data_AF-A0A838F081-F1
#
_entry.id   AF-A0A838F081-F1
#
_cell.length_a   1.000
_cell.length_b   1.000
_cell.length_c   1.000
_cell.angle_alpha   90.00
_cell.angle_beta   90.00
_cell.angle_gamma   90.00
#
_symmetry.space_group_name_H-M   'P 1'
#
loop_
_entity.id
_entity.type
_entity.pdbx_description
1 polymer ?
#
loop_
_entity_poly.entity_id
_entity_poly.type
_entity_poly.pdbx_seq_one_letter_code
_entity_poly.pdbx_strand_id
1 'polypeptide(L)'
;MFQKSPAPYDGLFIPYSSSIHNCFVSFPIEVLFINKDGVIVAIIRNFRPWQISRPYFTARDVIELINIIPDFVGVGDKLILEEH
;
A
#
# COMPACT_ATOMS: atom_id res chain seq x y z
N MET A 1 -5.39 12.12 3.81
CA MET A 1 -4.83 12.96 2.73
C MET A 1 -5.95 13.40 1.81
N PHE A 2 -6.04 14.68 1.43
CA PHE A 2 -7.13 15.18 0.56
C PHE A 2 -6.64 15.35 -0.89
N GLN A 3 -6.60 14.26 -1.64
CA GLN A 3 -6.37 14.28 -3.09
C GLN A 3 -7.68 13.87 -3.78
N LYS A 4 -8.24 14.74 -4.63
CA LYS A 4 -9.54 14.49 -5.29
C LYS A 4 -9.40 13.71 -6.61
N SER A 5 -8.23 13.75 -7.24
CA SER A 5 -7.98 13.14 -8.55
C SER A 5 -6.50 12.80 -8.74
N PRO A 6 -6.03 11.67 -8.20
CA PRO A 6 -4.68 11.18 -8.46
C PRO A 6 -4.48 10.72 -9.91
N ALA A 7 -3.23 10.74 -10.38
CA ALA A 7 -2.88 10.21 -11.69
C ALA A 7 -2.98 8.66 -11.71
N PRO A 8 -3.24 8.04 -12.87
CA PRO A 8 -3.11 6.59 -13.01
C PRO A 8 -1.70 6.14 -12.62
N TYR A 9 -1.61 5.09 -11.82
CA TYR A 9 -0.36 4.51 -11.31
C TYR A 9 0.40 5.40 -10.34
N ASP A 10 -0.24 6.44 -9.82
CA ASP A 10 0.26 7.19 -8.69
C ASP A 10 0.10 6.39 -7.39
N GLY A 11 0.96 6.68 -6.42
CA GLY A 11 1.04 5.93 -5.18
C GLY A 11 1.85 6.67 -4.13
N LEU A 12 1.71 6.22 -2.90
CA LEU A 12 2.40 6.80 -1.76
C LEU A 12 3.23 5.74 -1.05
N PHE A 13 4.52 6.04 -0.87
CA PHE A 13 5.39 5.27 -0.01
C PHE A 13 5.37 5.84 1.42
N ILE A 14 5.00 5.02 2.38
CA ILE A 14 4.91 5.35 3.80
C ILE A 14 5.99 4.54 4.54
N PRO A 15 7.17 5.12 4.81
CA PRO A 15 8.23 4.41 5.50
C PRO A 15 7.92 4.23 6.99
N TYR A 16 8.46 3.17 7.59
CA TYR A 16 8.35 2.86 9.02
C TYR A 16 6.89 2.70 9.52
N SER A 17 6.03 2.14 8.68
CA SER A 17 4.64 1.85 9.02
C SER A 17 4.34 0.35 8.88
N SER A 18 3.63 -0.18 9.88
CA SER A 18 3.16 -1.57 9.91
C SER A 18 1.64 -1.69 9.98
N SER A 19 0.94 -0.55 9.98
CA SER A 19 -0.52 -0.46 9.96
C SER A 19 -0.91 0.88 9.37
N ILE A 20 -1.97 0.89 8.56
CA ILE A 20 -2.55 2.11 8.03
C ILE A 20 -4.04 2.20 8.33
N HIS A 21 -4.53 3.43 8.30
CA HIS A 21 -5.94 3.74 8.18
C HIS A 21 -6.20 4.36 6.81
N ASN A 22 -7.37 4.14 6.24
CA ASN A 22 -7.82 4.84 5.04
C ASN A 22 -8.84 5.94 5.38
N CYS A 23 -8.63 6.64 6.49
CA CYS A 23 -9.42 7.82 6.83
C CYS A 23 -9.06 8.97 5.89
N PHE A 24 -10.03 9.83 5.57
CA PHE A 24 -9.85 11.06 4.79
C PHE A 24 -9.53 10.87 3.29
N VAL A 25 -9.65 9.65 2.74
CA VAL A 25 -9.62 9.37 1.30
C VAL A 25 -11.03 9.01 0.84
N SER A 26 -11.46 9.47 -0.34
CA SER A 26 -12.84 9.29 -0.84
C SER A 26 -13.02 8.09 -1.79
N PHE A 27 -11.97 7.30 -2.02
CA PHE A 27 -11.94 6.17 -2.95
C PHE A 27 -11.18 4.99 -2.34
N PRO A 28 -11.44 3.75 -2.79
CA PRO A 28 -10.67 2.60 -2.37
C PRO A 28 -9.26 2.63 -2.97
N ILE A 29 -8.30 2.12 -2.21
CA ILE A 29 -6.89 2.01 -2.63
C ILE A 29 -6.43 0.56 -2.51
N GLU A 30 -5.35 0.23 -3.19
CA GLU A 30 -4.62 -1.00 -2.98
C GLU A 30 -3.45 -0.74 -2.02
N VAL A 31 -3.13 -1.70 -1.16
CA VAL A 31 -2.12 -1.53 -0.10
C VAL A 31 -1.18 -2.72 -0.10
N LEU A 32 0.11 -2.43 -0.15
CA LEU A 32 1.19 -3.39 -0.02
C LEU A 32 1.96 -3.12 1.27
N PHE A 33 2.08 -4.13 2.12
CA PHE A 33 2.97 -4.09 3.27
C PHE A 33 4.25 -4.82 2.88
N ILE A 34 5.40 -4.17 3.03
CA ILE A 34 6.71 -4.73 2.70
C ILE A 34 7.61 -4.81 3.91
N ASN A 35 8.47 -5.82 3.98
CA ASN A 35 9.53 -5.89 4.99
C ASN A 35 10.75 -5.04 4.60
N LYS A 36 11.77 -5.02 5.46
CA LYS A 36 13.03 -4.29 5.25
C LYS A 36 13.80 -4.67 3.98
N ASP A 37 13.54 -5.85 3.43
CA ASP A 37 14.23 -6.39 2.26
C ASP A 37 13.43 -6.13 0.96
N GLY A 38 12.32 -5.38 1.05
CA GLY A 38 11.42 -5.07 -0.06
C GLY A 38 10.44 -6.19 -0.39
N VAL A 39 10.31 -7.21 0.47
CA VAL A 39 9.43 -8.36 0.20
C VAL A 39 8.02 -8.07 0.71
N ILE A 40 7.01 -8.33 -0.12
CA ILE A 40 5.61 -8.18 0.23
C ILE A 40 5.25 -9.21 1.31
N VAL A 41 4.80 -8.73 2.46
CA VAL A 41 4.35 -9.58 3.58
C VAL A 41 2.84 -9.62 3.73
N ALA A 42 2.13 -8.62 3.19
CA ALA A 42 0.68 -8.61 3.12
C ALA A 42 0.18 -7.68 2.00
N ILE A 43 -1.00 -8.00 1.48
CA ILE A 43 -1.71 -7.19 0.49
C ILE A 43 -3.13 -6.96 0.99
N ILE A 44 -3.60 -5.72 0.94
CA ILE A 44 -5.02 -5.40 1.09
C ILE A 44 -5.51 -4.84 -0.24
N ARG A 45 -6.34 -5.64 -0.92
CA ARG A 45 -7.00 -5.24 -2.15
C ARG A 45 -8.30 -4.50 -1.83
N ASN A 46 -8.62 -3.46 -2.59
CA ASN A 46 -9.83 -2.66 -2.44
C ASN A 46 -10.06 -2.14 -1.01
N PHE A 47 -9.01 -1.56 -0.41
CA PHE A 47 -9.06 -1.00 0.95
C PHE A 47 -9.92 0.26 0.98
N ARG A 48 -11.11 0.17 1.57
CA ARG A 48 -12.16 1.19 1.43
C ARG A 48 -11.94 2.37 2.38
N PRO A 49 -12.51 3.54 2.07
CA PRO A 49 -12.54 4.67 2.99
C PRO A 49 -13.02 4.29 4.39
N TRP A 50 -12.44 4.92 5.40
CA TRP A 50 -12.81 4.76 6.82
C TRP A 50 -12.53 3.38 7.42
N GLN A 51 -11.68 2.58 6.77
CA GLN A 51 -11.19 1.32 7.31
C GLN A 51 -9.84 1.49 8.00
N ILE A 52 -9.55 0.60 8.95
CA ILE A 52 -8.26 0.49 9.62
C ILE A 52 -7.75 -0.92 9.39
N SER A 53 -6.50 -1.03 8.96
CA SER A 53 -5.82 -2.31 8.79
C SER A 53 -5.42 -2.87 10.15
N ARG A 54 -5.40 -4.20 10.27
CA ARG A 54 -4.66 -4.84 11.37
C ARG A 54 -3.17 -4.50 11.27
N PRO A 55 -2.43 -4.51 12.39
CA PRO A 55 -0.97 -4.40 12.33
C PRO A 55 -0.34 -5.65 11.71
N TYR A 56 0.64 -5.43 10.85
CA TYR A 56 1.50 -6.45 10.23
C TYR A 56 2.92 -6.28 10.74
N PHE A 57 3.26 -6.95 11.85
CA PHE A 57 4.55 -6.74 12.55
C PHE A 57 5.81 -7.10 11.74
N THR A 58 5.66 -7.90 10.67
CA THR A 58 6.74 -8.20 9.72
C THR A 58 6.96 -7.10 8.69
N ALA A 59 6.01 -6.17 8.56
CA ALA A 59 6.11 -5.03 7.67
C ALA A 59 6.99 -3.95 8.31
N ARG A 60 7.83 -3.35 7.49
CA ARG A 60 8.59 -2.14 7.79
C ARG A 60 7.93 -0.93 7.16
N ASP A 61 7.48 -1.06 5.92
CA ASP A 61 6.98 0.05 5.13
C ASP A 61 5.64 -0.33 4.45
N VAL A 62 4.87 0.68 4.03
CA VAL A 62 3.61 0.52 3.33
C VAL A 62 3.63 1.29 2.02
N ILE A 63 3.11 0.69 0.96
CA ILE A 63 2.87 1.35 -0.32
C ILE A 63 1.37 1.37 -0.58
N GLU A 64 0.83 2.56 -0.77
CA GLU A 64 -0.54 2.78 -1.23
C GLU A 64 -0.54 3.00 -2.74
N LEU A 65 -1.44 2.33 -3.44
CA LEU A 65 -1.57 2.44 -4.89
C LEU A 65 -3.01 2.78 -5.24
N ILE A 66 -3.16 3.63 -6.25
CA ILE A 66 -4.45 4.18 -6.66
C ILE A 66 -5.06 3.34 -7.81
N ASN A 67 -4.36 2.29 -8.22
CA ASN A 67 -4.77 1.33 -9.23
C ASN A 67 -4.72 -0.10 -8.71
N ILE A 68 -5.43 -0.99 -9.40
CA ILE A 68 -5.46 -2.43 -9.15
C ILE A 68 -4.04 -3.00 -9.24
N ILE A 69 -3.61 -3.68 -8.17
CA ILE A 69 -2.42 -4.52 -8.21
C ILE A 69 -2.70 -5.71 -9.15
N PRO A 70 -1.83 -6.04 -10.10
CA PRO A 70 -2.04 -7.21 -10.95
C PRO A 70 -2.19 -8.50 -10.14
N ASP A 71 -2.98 -9.47 -10.63
CA ASP A 71 -3.26 -10.71 -9.89
C ASP A 71 -2.03 -11.62 -9.72
N PHE A 72 -1.01 -11.45 -10.58
CA PHE A 72 0.25 -12.17 -10.46
C PHE A 72 1.18 -11.61 -9.37
N VAL A 73 0.85 -10.45 -8.79
CA VAL A 73 1.60 -9.88 -7.66
C VAL A 73 1.02 -10.41 -6.35
N GLY A 74 1.87 -11.04 -5.55
CA GLY A 74 1.51 -11.76 -4.34
C GLY A 74 2.48 -11.55 -3.17
N VAL A 75 2.11 -12.10 -2.03
CA VAL A 75 2.98 -12.18 -0.85
C VAL A 75 4.21 -13.03 -1.18
N GLY A 76 5.39 -12.53 -0.81
CA GLY A 76 6.68 -13.15 -1.14
C GLY A 76 7.39 -12.52 -2.34
N ASP A 77 6.69 -11.75 -3.17
CA ASP A 77 7.33 -11.02 -4.25
C ASP A 77 8.20 -9.88 -3.70
N LYS A 78 9.25 -9.55 -4.44
CA LYS A 78 10.17 -8.48 -4.09
C LYS A 78 9.92 -7.25 -4.95
N LEU A 79 9.68 -6.13 -4.31
CA LEU A 79 9.60 -4.81 -4.92
C LEU A 79 10.99 -4.17 -4.96
N ILE A 80 11.31 -3.55 -6.08
CA ILE A 80 12.52 -2.76 -6.28
C ILE A 80 12.07 -1.31 -6.40
N LEU A 81 12.53 -0.47 -5.47
CA LEU A 81 12.30 0.97 -5.51
C LEU A 81 13.52 1.61 -6.19
N GLU A 82 13.29 2.27 -7.31
CA GLU A 82 14.32 3.04 -8.03
C GLU A 82 14.03 4.53 -7.84
N GLU A 83 15.08 5.30 -7.52
CA GLU A 83 15.00 6.76 -7.51
C GLU A 83 15.25 7.26 -8.95
N HIS A 84 14.35 8.10 -9.46
CA HIS A 84 14.50 8.79 -10.74
C HIS A 84 15.10 10.18 -10.56
#